data_AF-A0A1G6J1Y8-F1
#
_entry.id   AF-A0A1G6J1Y8-F1
#
_cell.length_a   1.000
_cell.length_b   1.000
_cell.length_c   1.000
_cell.angle_alpha   90.00
_cell.angle_beta   90.00
_cell.angle_gamma   90.00
#
_symmetry.space_group_name_H-M   'P 1'
#
loop_
_entity.id
_entity.type
_entity.pdbx_description
1 polymer ?
#
loop_
_entity_poly.entity_id
_entity_poly.type
_entity_poly.pdbx_seq_one_letter_code
_entity_poly.pdbx_strand_id
1 'polypeptide(L)'
;MAWRDPIVNPLQASVHRRLDDLTRTFTSKDSGVDFAQHNGRLLVEALRTLLADHQVDATGHCALCHGRRSRLFGRRKSHLPCRAYLSAQLTLDAAPDTASDATAVLPVTRPHHHRRAKADLHFAS
;
A
#
# COMPACT_ATOMS: atom_id res chain seq x y z
N MET A 1 25.37 20.05 11.73
CA MET A 1 23.90 19.93 11.59
C MET A 1 23.62 19.48 10.16
N ALA A 2 23.47 18.17 9.93
CA ALA A 2 23.24 17.61 8.60
C ALA A 2 21.79 17.84 8.21
N TRP A 3 21.57 18.76 7.27
CA TRP A 3 20.31 18.88 6.56
C TRP A 3 20.11 17.56 5.83
N ARG A 4 19.19 16.74 6.33
CA ARG A 4 18.69 15.61 5.54
C ARG A 4 18.06 16.24 4.31
N ASP A 5 18.54 15.87 3.14
CA ASP A 5 17.82 16.06 1.88
C ASP A 5 16.34 15.78 2.09
N PRO A 6 15.42 16.39 1.31
CA PRO A 6 14.04 15.95 1.31
C PRO A 6 14.03 14.50 0.82
N ILE A 7 14.18 13.57 1.75
CA ILE A 7 14.14 12.14 1.51
C ILE A 7 12.73 11.93 0.99
N VAL A 8 12.62 11.83 -0.34
CA VAL A 8 11.44 11.29 -0.98
C VAL A 8 11.14 10.03 -0.20
N ASN A 9 9.98 10.00 0.46
CA ASN A 9 9.61 8.94 1.38
C ASN A 9 9.99 7.59 0.72
N PRO A 10 10.84 6.75 1.35
CA PRO A 10 11.38 5.55 0.72
C PRO A 10 10.29 4.64 0.16
N LEU A 11 9.10 4.63 0.79
CA LEU A 11 7.91 3.94 0.30
C LEU A 11 7.40 4.52 -1.04
N GLN A 12 7.27 5.84 -1.14
CA GLN A 12 6.85 6.52 -2.37
C GLN A 12 7.86 6.29 -3.50
N ALA A 13 9.15 6.40 -3.19
CA ALA A 13 10.23 6.15 -4.17
C ALA A 13 10.26 4.68 -4.63
N SER A 14 9.94 3.73 -3.75
CA SER A 14 9.84 2.31 -4.10
C SER A 14 8.67 2.05 -5.06
N VAL A 15 7.48 2.56 -4.72
CA VAL A 15 6.28 2.39 -5.57
C VAL A 15 6.49 3.01 -6.95
N HIS A 16 6.99 4.24 -7.04
CA HIS A 16 7.23 4.90 -8.33
C HIS A 16 8.25 4.15 -9.19
N ARG A 17 9.35 3.67 -8.60
CA ARG A 17 10.32 2.82 -9.31
C ARG A 17 9.65 1.57 -9.89
N ARG A 18 8.82 0.89 -9.11
CA ARG A 18 8.11 -0.31 -9.59
C ARG A 18 7.11 -0.01 -10.71
N LEU A 19 6.44 1.14 -10.68
CA LEU A 19 5.55 1.60 -11.77
C LEU A 19 6.34 1.92 -13.04
N ASP A 20 7.54 2.49 -12.91
CA ASP A 20 8.43 2.75 -14.03
C ASP A 20 8.94 1.46 -14.65
N ASP A 21 9.31 0.48 -13.83
CA ASP A 21 9.71 -0.85 -14.30
C ASP A 21 8.55 -1.53 -15.06
N LEU A 22 7.33 -1.49 -14.54
CA LEU A 22 6.14 -2.01 -15.25
C LEU A 22 5.90 -1.29 -16.58
N THR A 23 6.06 0.04 -16.61
CA THR A 23 5.94 0.81 -17.85
C THR A 23 6.96 0.34 -18.88
N ARG A 24 8.22 0.10 -18.46
CA ARG A 24 9.27 -0.42 -19.34
C ARG A 24 8.94 -1.81 -19.87
N THR A 25 8.44 -2.70 -19.02
CA THR A 25 7.99 -4.05 -19.42
C THR A 25 6.92 -3.97 -20.51
N PHE A 26 5.93 -3.09 -20.36
CA PHE A 26 4.89 -2.89 -21.38
C PHE A 26 5.39 -2.16 -22.63
N THR A 27 6.59 -1.58 -22.64
CA THR A 27 7.22 -0.98 -23.84
C THR A 27 8.17 -1.91 -24.56
N SER A 28 8.53 -3.04 -23.95
CA SER A 28 9.39 -4.04 -24.59
C SER A 28 8.70 -4.64 -25.82
N LYS A 29 9.43 -4.67 -26.93
CA LYS A 29 8.94 -4.84 -28.29
C LYS A 29 8.71 -6.32 -28.66
N ASP A 30 8.23 -7.13 -27.71
CA ASP A 30 7.85 -8.52 -28.00
C ASP A 30 6.44 -8.53 -28.60
N SER A 31 6.44 -8.74 -29.91
CA SER A 31 5.32 -8.70 -30.84
C SER A 31 4.28 -9.77 -30.50
N GLY A 32 3.08 -9.35 -30.09
CA GLY A 32 1.92 -10.26 -30.06
C GLY A 32 0.73 -9.83 -29.20
N VAL A 33 0.86 -8.85 -28.31
CA VAL A 33 -0.23 -8.50 -27.37
C VAL A 33 -0.40 -6.98 -27.21
N ASP A 34 -0.57 -6.27 -28.33
CA ASP A 34 -0.70 -4.80 -28.36
C ASP A 34 -1.79 -4.28 -27.41
N PHE A 35 -2.92 -5.01 -27.31
CA PHE A 35 -4.00 -4.65 -26.40
C PHE A 35 -3.59 -4.75 -24.93
N ALA A 36 -2.93 -5.83 -24.51
CA ALA A 36 -2.51 -6.02 -23.12
C ALA A 36 -1.43 -5.01 -22.72
N GLN A 37 -0.48 -4.72 -23.61
CA GLN A 37 0.53 -3.69 -23.39
C GLN A 37 -0.10 -2.30 -23.27
N HIS A 38 -1.03 -1.95 -24.15
CA HIS A 38 -1.72 -0.67 -24.11
C HIS A 38 -2.53 -0.50 -22.82
N ASN A 39 -3.35 -1.49 -22.45
CA ASN A 39 -4.14 -1.44 -21.21
C ASN A 39 -3.23 -1.45 -19.97
N GLY A 40 -2.14 -2.21 -19.98
CA GLY A 40 -1.15 -2.19 -18.89
C GLY A 40 -0.59 -0.80 -18.64
N ARG A 41 -0.19 -0.08 -19.70
CA ARG A 41 0.28 1.32 -19.58
C ARG A 41 -0.80 2.26 -19.06
N LEU A 42 -2.04 2.13 -19.54
CA LEU A 42 -3.16 2.94 -19.06
C LEU A 42 -3.44 2.72 -17.58
N LEU A 43 -3.40 1.47 -17.11
CA LEU A 43 -3.60 1.15 -15.69
C LEU A 43 -2.48 1.70 -14.81
N VAL A 44 -1.22 1.62 -15.26
CA VAL A 44 -0.08 2.23 -14.55
C VAL A 44 -0.27 3.75 -14.46
N GLU A 45 -0.71 4.41 -15.54
CA GLU A 45 -0.92 5.85 -15.54
C GLU A 45 -2.11 6.28 -14.67
N ALA A 46 -3.20 5.52 -14.70
CA ALA A 46 -4.33 5.71 -13.80
C ALA A 46 -3.89 5.60 -12.33
N LEU A 47 -3.05 4.61 -12.01
CA LEU A 47 -2.51 4.44 -10.67
C LEU A 47 -1.57 5.59 -10.26
N ARG A 48 -0.71 6.08 -11.15
CA ARG A 48 0.10 7.28 -10.90
C ARG A 48 -0.77 8.48 -10.59
N THR A 49 -1.82 8.69 -11.36
CA THR A 49 -2.78 9.79 -11.18
C THR A 49 -3.47 9.69 -9.81
N LEU A 50 -3.98 8.51 -9.45
CA LEU A 50 -4.60 8.28 -8.14
C LEU A 50 -3.62 8.49 -6.98
N LEU A 51 -2.36 8.05 -7.12
CA LEU A 51 -1.34 8.25 -6.09
C LEU A 51 -0.87 9.70 -5.98
N ALA A 52 -0.94 10.48 -7.07
CA ALA A 52 -0.59 11.90 -7.06
C ALA A 52 -1.53 12.74 -6.17
N ASP A 53 -2.80 12.33 -6.05
CA ASP A 53 -3.75 12.95 -5.11
C ASP A 53 -3.28 12.78 -3.65
N HIS A 54 -2.54 11.70 -3.36
CA HIS A 54 -1.98 11.45 -2.05
C HIS A 54 -0.66 12.19 -1.85
N GLN A 55 -0.72 13.51 -1.60
CA GLN A 55 0.46 14.25 -1.18
C GLN A 55 1.00 13.72 0.15
N VAL A 56 2.20 13.15 0.10
CA VAL A 56 2.88 12.54 1.25
C VAL A 56 3.94 13.49 1.78
N ASP A 57 3.97 13.69 3.10
CA ASP A 57 5.02 14.48 3.74
C ASP A 57 6.34 13.70 3.87
N ALA A 58 7.41 14.38 4.32
CA ALA A 58 8.73 13.78 4.55
C ALA A 58 8.71 12.62 5.56
N THR A 59 7.66 12.51 6.38
CA THR A 59 7.49 11.42 7.36
C THR A 59 6.62 10.29 6.83
N GLY A 60 6.15 10.37 5.60
CA GLY A 60 5.34 9.37 4.95
C GLY A 60 3.84 9.49 5.18
N HIS A 61 3.35 10.57 5.78
CA HIS A 61 1.93 10.76 6.08
C HIS A 61 1.19 11.53 4.98
N CYS A 62 -0.08 11.18 4.79
CA CYS A 62 -0.97 11.85 3.85
C CYS A 62 -2.24 12.38 4.53
N ALA A 63 -2.54 13.67 4.36
CA ALA A 63 -3.71 14.30 4.95
C ALA A 63 -5.04 13.67 4.50
N LEU A 64 -5.13 13.14 3.28
CA LEU A 64 -6.34 12.46 2.78
C LEU A 64 -6.61 11.16 3.53
N CYS A 65 -5.56 10.35 3.78
CA CYS A 65 -5.70 9.07 4.47
C CYS A 65 -5.94 9.23 5.98
N HIS A 66 -5.33 10.24 6.61
CA HIS A 66 -5.38 10.43 8.06
C HIS A 66 -6.44 11.44 8.52
N GLY A 67 -6.77 12.44 7.69
CA GLY A 67 -7.70 13.53 8.04
C GLY A 67 -9.17 13.12 8.19
N ARG A 68 -9.58 11.99 7.59
CA ARG A 68 -10.91 11.39 7.86
C ARG A 68 -10.97 10.59 9.16
N ARG A 69 -9.86 9.94 9.53
CA ARG A 69 -9.81 9.01 10.68
C ARG A 69 -9.62 9.72 12.00
N SER A 70 -8.86 10.82 12.02
CA SER A 70 -8.63 11.59 13.26
C SER A 70 -9.90 12.22 13.83
N ARG A 71 -10.94 12.43 13.00
CA ARG A 71 -12.22 13.00 13.46
C ARG A 71 -13.16 11.98 14.10
N LEU A 72 -13.10 10.72 13.67
CA LEU A 72 -14.06 9.69 14.09
C LEU A 72 -13.56 8.80 15.23
N PHE A 73 -12.25 8.63 15.34
CA PHE A 73 -11.65 7.87 16.42
C PHE A 73 -10.63 8.76 17.09
N GLY A 74 -10.92 9.25 18.30
CA GLY A 74 -10.01 10.02 19.17
C GLY A 74 -8.76 9.25 19.63
N ARG A 75 -8.31 8.29 18.82
CA ARG A 75 -7.06 7.55 19.00
C ARG A 75 -5.95 8.32 18.30
N ARG A 76 -4.92 8.59 19.11
CA ARG A 76 -3.57 9.10 18.81
C ARG A 76 -3.22 9.09 17.33
N LYS A 77 -2.71 10.22 16.82
CA LYS A 77 -1.97 10.36 15.55
C LYS A 77 -1.17 9.07 15.31
N SER A 78 -1.69 8.20 14.44
CA SER A 78 -0.99 6.97 14.12
C SER A 78 0.16 7.37 13.19
N HIS A 79 1.40 7.10 13.60
CA HIS A 79 2.62 7.29 12.80
C HIS A 79 2.71 6.32 11.60
N LEU A 80 1.56 6.00 11.00
CA LEU A 80 1.46 5.01 9.94
C LEU A 80 1.69 5.72 8.60
N PRO A 81 2.40 5.09 7.66
CA PRO A 81 2.60 5.66 6.33
C PRO A 81 1.28 5.77 5.57
N CYS A 82 1.29 6.57 4.49
CA CYS A 82 0.15 6.76 3.61
C CYS A 82 -0.41 5.41 3.16
N ARG A 83 -1.71 5.21 3.42
CA ARG A 83 -2.38 3.92 3.20
C ARG A 83 -2.40 3.52 1.74
N ALA A 84 -2.58 4.48 0.83
CA ALA A 84 -2.60 4.23 -0.61
C ALA A 84 -1.24 3.74 -1.12
N TYR A 85 -0.16 4.42 -0.72
CA TYR A 85 1.20 3.99 -1.05
C TYR A 85 1.57 2.65 -0.42
N LEU A 86 1.14 2.42 0.84
CA LEU A 86 1.36 1.13 1.50
C LEU A 86 0.62 -0.01 0.79
N SER A 87 -0.65 0.19 0.42
CA SER A 87 -1.40 -0.82 -0.32
C SER A 87 -0.80 -1.07 -1.70
N ALA A 88 -0.40 -0.02 -2.41
CA ALA A 88 0.25 -0.15 -3.71
C ALA A 88 1.54 -0.97 -3.60
N GLN A 89 2.41 -0.68 -2.63
CA GLN A 89 3.63 -1.46 -2.40
C GLN A 89 3.32 -2.94 -2.15
N LEU A 90 2.39 -3.25 -1.24
CA LEU A 90 2.05 -4.63 -0.90
C LEU A 90 1.48 -5.40 -2.10
N THR A 91 0.63 -4.76 -2.91
CA THR A 91 0.04 -5.39 -4.09
C THR A 91 1.04 -5.57 -5.23
N LEU A 92 1.92 -4.58 -5.46
CA LEU A 92 2.95 -4.65 -6.50
C LEU A 92 4.07 -5.63 -6.15
N ASP A 93 4.41 -5.79 -4.86
CA ASP A 93 5.38 -6.80 -4.41
C ASP A 93 4.79 -8.21 -4.34
N ALA A 94 3.50 -8.34 -4.02
CA ALA A 94 2.81 -9.63 -3.99
C ALA A 94 2.49 -10.19 -5.39
N ALA A 95 2.83 -9.47 -6.46
CA ALA A 95 2.80 -9.97 -7.82
C ALA A 95 4.20 -10.53 -8.17
N PRO A 96 4.50 -11.81 -7.88
CA PRO A 96 5.64 -12.47 -8.52
C PRO A 96 5.37 -12.55 -10.04
N ASP A 97 6.43 -12.52 -10.84
CA ASP A 97 6.41 -12.59 -12.33
C ASP A 97 5.85 -13.91 -12.90
N THR A 98 5.08 -14.65 -12.11
CA THR A 98 4.40 -15.88 -12.50
C THR A 98 2.90 -15.62 -12.57
N ALA A 99 2.46 -15.00 -13.66
CA ALA A 99 1.14 -15.27 -14.21
C ALA A 99 1.14 -16.70 -14.80
N SER A 100 1.35 -17.69 -13.94
CA SER A 100 1.04 -19.08 -14.22
C SER A 100 0.43 -19.63 -12.95
N ASP A 101 -0.91 -19.65 -12.97
CA ASP A 101 -1.78 -20.41 -12.09
C ASP A 101 -1.82 -20.00 -10.60
N ALA A 102 -2.78 -19.13 -10.25
CA ALA A 102 -3.31 -19.10 -8.89
C ALA A 102 -4.72 -18.48 -8.88
N THR A 103 -5.71 -19.34 -8.76
CA THR A 103 -7.01 -19.01 -8.15
C THR A 103 -6.73 -18.34 -6.81
N ALA A 104 -6.82 -17.02 -6.75
CA ALA A 104 -6.61 -16.25 -5.53
C ALA A 104 -7.79 -16.45 -4.57
N VAL A 105 -7.73 -17.52 -3.77
CA VAL A 105 -8.53 -17.64 -2.57
C VAL A 105 -8.02 -16.60 -1.58
N LEU A 106 -8.75 -15.49 -1.46
CA LEU A 106 -8.51 -14.51 -0.41
C LEU A 106 -8.60 -15.20 0.97
N PRO A 107 -7.61 -15.06 1.86
CA PRO A 107 -7.76 -15.56 3.22
C PRO A 107 -8.82 -14.71 3.94
N VAL A 108 -9.99 -15.32 4.18
CA VAL A 108 -11.00 -14.79 5.10
C VAL A 108 -10.37 -14.82 6.49
N THR A 109 -9.71 -13.74 6.89
CA THR A 109 -9.30 -13.53 8.29
C THR A 109 -10.57 -13.32 9.11
N ARG A 110 -11.11 -14.41 9.67
CA ARG A 110 -12.14 -14.34 10.71
C ARG A 110 -11.51 -13.67 11.95
N PRO A 111 -12.08 -12.60 12.49
CA PRO A 111 -11.58 -12.03 13.73
C PRO A 111 -11.86 -13.01 14.88
N HIS A 112 -10.80 -13.66 15.38
CA HIS A 112 -10.85 -14.40 16.63
C HIS A 112 -10.98 -13.38 17.77
N HIS A 113 -12.21 -13.15 18.21
CA HIS A 113 -12.47 -12.45 19.46
C HIS A 113 -12.03 -13.33 20.62
N HIS A 114 -10.83 -13.09 21.15
CA HIS A 114 -10.43 -13.62 22.44
C HIS A 114 -11.35 -13.02 23.52
N ARG A 115 -12.41 -13.75 23.86
CA ARG A 115 -13.18 -13.53 25.09
C ARG A 115 -12.19 -13.71 26.25
N ARG A 116 -11.77 -12.57 26.81
CA ARG A 116 -11.04 -12.47 28.07
C ARG A 116 -11.96 -13.03 29.16
N ALA A 117 -11.85 -14.33 29.43
CA ALA A 117 -12.46 -14.95 30.59
C ALA A 117 -11.86 -14.26 31.82
N LYS A 118 -12.69 -13.51 32.55
CA LYS A 118 -12.37 -13.07 33.90
C LYS A 118 -12.30 -14.33 34.76
N ALA A 119 -11.08 -14.76 35.10
CA ALA A 119 -10.89 -15.60 36.26
C ALA A 119 -10.92 -14.65 37.46
N ASP A 120 -12.07 -14.63 38.16
CA ASP A 120 -12.18 -14.01 39.46
C ASP A 120 -11.30 -14.80 40.44
N LEU A 121 -10.07 -14.32 40.62
CA LEU A 121 -9.17 -14.76 41.68
C LEU A 121 -9.69 -14.14 42.99
N HIS A 122 -10.49 -14.91 43.72
CA HIS A 122 -10.77 -14.63 45.12
C HIS A 122 -9.59 -15.11 45.96
N PHE A 123 -8.81 -14.16 46.48
CA PHE A 123 -7.86 -14.35 47.58
C PHE A 123 -8.43 -13.63 48.81
N ALA A 124 -8.21 -14.21 49.99
CA ALA A 124 -8.64 -13.78 51.35
C ALA A 124 -10.08 -14.20 51.72
N SER A 125 -10.38 -14.75 52.90
CA SER A 125 -9.62 -15.11 54.11
C SER A 125 -10.39 -16.16 54.88
#